data_AF-A0A7J6MAB4-F1
#
_entry.id   AF-A0A7J6MAB4-F1
#
_cell.length_a   1.000
_cell.length_b   1.000
_cell.length_c   1.000
_cell.angle_alpha   90.00
_cell.angle_beta   90.00
_cell.angle_gamma   90.00
#
_symmetry.space_group_name_H-M   'P 1'
#
loop_
_entity.id
_entity.type
_entity.pdbx_description
1 polymer ?
#
loop_
_entity_poly.entity_id
_entity_poly.type
_entity_poly.pdbx_seq_one_letter_code
_entity_poly.pdbx_strand_id
1 'polypeptide(L)'
;MNPDLGTKTAKATTLKKKQLKHAAAREDRNAKYNASRVHESWIKIMRSYKIQQLKRDIQIISQNHERDVDRKDAVMQMLDRDLDEAEEQHQVAIRSVFADMDTLVDIFKRKLRAQDDTFQRQLRLMKEEFEAERRRLVDQHNKEVSELNAVLEQVDGIEKSREQSDLAEHQNNYEMIRNKNIEEDHQMRSNLEEQIEILKDRCNAQLASYKQATETNTADYKNYLERDRLLSTQVEQKLRQVDRVQNDINDIRQKIDQNRTEWEGRNTQLRQEKENVRKHLAELKKRMRAARAEEHSRMLDLVGNAEDCKRQLKDQLDREERILKLAELCRKFETEREKVLPFYSNADINVDEIEFENEELREEVRDVLEQQKTNAASGCDESTYLDTFFKKYNKIHLDTLAIEQEQKRLETENHQLRDILGQFIDGVTLSPEILAKPNPLLIVNGRVNLNQMGARRAAGAGLLGKPVVQEAQIKFKSP
;
A
#
# COMPACT_ATOMS: atom_id res chain seq x y z
N MET A 1 81.29 -67.89 -117.45
CA MET A 1 79.96 -68.09 -116.84
C MET A 1 80.06 -67.82 -115.34
N ASN A 2 79.25 -66.87 -114.83
CA ASN A 2 78.89 -66.69 -113.39
C ASN A 2 78.35 -68.01 -112.79
N PRO A 3 78.44 -68.33 -111.48
CA PRO A 3 78.01 -67.44 -110.36
C PRO A 3 78.69 -67.70 -108.96
N ASP A 4 79.54 -66.81 -108.43
CA ASP A 4 80.10 -66.99 -107.06
C ASP A 4 80.26 -65.68 -106.22
N LEU A 5 79.54 -64.61 -106.56
CA LEU A 5 79.55 -63.35 -105.79
C LEU A 5 78.25 -63.04 -105.00
N GLY A 6 77.20 -63.87 -105.13
CA GLY A 6 75.93 -63.68 -104.40
C GLY A 6 75.89 -64.29 -102.99
N THR A 7 76.76 -65.25 -102.68
CA THR A 7 76.68 -66.03 -101.42
C THR A 7 77.41 -65.38 -100.24
N LYS A 8 78.49 -64.60 -100.49
CA LYS A 8 79.24 -63.88 -99.44
C LYS A 8 78.53 -62.61 -98.96
N THR A 9 77.91 -61.86 -99.86
CA THR A 9 77.08 -60.67 -99.54
C THR A 9 75.76 -61.05 -98.88
N ALA A 10 75.14 -62.16 -99.29
CA ALA A 10 73.96 -62.73 -98.60
C ALA A 10 74.29 -63.27 -97.20
N LYS A 11 75.45 -63.91 -97.00
CA LYS A 11 75.92 -64.33 -95.66
C LYS A 11 76.27 -63.13 -94.76
N ALA A 12 76.90 -62.09 -95.29
CA ALA A 12 77.20 -60.86 -94.53
C ALA A 12 75.93 -60.07 -94.14
N THR A 13 74.95 -59.96 -95.05
CA THR A 13 73.66 -59.30 -94.77
C THR A 13 72.78 -60.12 -93.83
N THR A 14 72.77 -61.45 -93.92
CA THR A 14 72.09 -62.32 -92.95
C THR A 14 72.73 -62.30 -91.56
N LEU A 15 74.07 -62.24 -91.48
CA LEU A 15 74.79 -62.06 -90.22
C LEU A 15 74.49 -60.68 -89.59
N LYS A 16 74.51 -59.60 -90.39
CA LYS A 16 74.16 -58.24 -89.93
C LYS A 16 72.69 -58.13 -89.51
N LYS A 17 71.77 -58.79 -90.22
CA LYS A 17 70.35 -58.89 -89.84
C LYS A 17 70.15 -59.68 -88.54
N LYS A 18 70.93 -60.75 -88.31
CA LYS A 18 70.94 -61.46 -87.01
C LYS A 18 71.51 -60.60 -85.89
N GLN A 19 72.58 -59.84 -86.13
CA GLN A 19 73.15 -58.90 -85.15
C GLN A 19 72.16 -57.78 -84.81
N LEU A 20 71.48 -57.18 -85.80
CA LEU A 20 70.45 -56.17 -85.57
C LEU A 20 69.24 -56.73 -84.84
N LYS A 21 68.79 -57.95 -85.17
CA LYS A 21 67.73 -58.63 -84.40
C LYS A 21 68.15 -58.90 -82.95
N HIS A 22 69.40 -59.30 -82.72
CA HIS A 22 69.93 -59.51 -81.37
C HIS A 22 70.07 -58.19 -80.60
N ALA A 23 70.48 -57.11 -81.27
CA ALA A 23 70.55 -55.77 -80.70
C ALA A 23 69.16 -55.24 -80.35
N ALA A 24 68.17 -55.38 -81.24
CA ALA A 24 66.78 -55.01 -80.99
C ALA A 24 66.14 -55.84 -79.88
N ALA A 25 66.41 -57.15 -79.81
CA ALA A 25 65.94 -57.99 -78.71
C ALA A 25 66.59 -57.63 -77.37
N ARG A 26 67.87 -57.21 -77.39
CA ARG A 26 68.57 -56.68 -76.21
C ARG A 26 67.99 -55.33 -75.79
N GLU A 27 67.67 -54.47 -76.74
CA GLU A 27 67.04 -53.17 -76.50
C GLU A 27 65.61 -53.33 -75.96
N ASP A 28 64.79 -54.24 -76.50
CA ASP A 28 63.45 -54.54 -75.97
C ASP A 28 63.51 -55.12 -74.55
N ARG A 29 64.46 -56.03 -74.27
CA ARG A 29 64.70 -56.53 -72.90
C ARG A 29 65.14 -55.41 -71.97
N ASN A 30 66.06 -54.55 -72.41
CA ASN A 30 66.52 -53.40 -71.62
C ASN A 30 65.39 -52.37 -71.41
N ALA A 31 64.53 -52.14 -72.40
CA ALA A 31 63.39 -51.24 -72.31
C ALA A 31 62.35 -51.77 -71.32
N LYS A 32 62.03 -53.07 -71.35
CA LYS A 32 61.14 -53.71 -70.37
C LYS A 32 61.72 -53.64 -68.97
N TYR A 33 63.00 -53.98 -68.82
CA TYR A 33 63.69 -53.89 -67.53
C TYR A 33 63.73 -52.45 -66.99
N ASN A 34 64.05 -51.48 -67.84
CA ASN A 34 64.07 -50.07 -67.48
C ASN A 34 62.66 -49.55 -67.15
N ALA A 35 61.62 -49.96 -67.88
CA ALA A 35 60.24 -49.61 -67.59
C ALA A 35 59.78 -50.17 -66.23
N SER A 36 60.11 -51.42 -65.92
CA SER A 36 59.83 -52.01 -64.60
C SER A 36 60.58 -51.28 -63.48
N ARG A 37 61.86 -50.92 -63.70
CA ARG A 37 62.64 -50.13 -62.73
C ARG A 37 62.08 -48.72 -62.53
N VAL A 38 61.69 -48.06 -63.61
CA VAL A 38 61.05 -46.73 -63.57
C VAL A 38 59.72 -46.83 -62.84
N HIS A 39 58.90 -47.84 -63.13
CA HIS A 39 57.64 -48.08 -62.42
C HIS A 39 57.85 -48.34 -60.92
N GLU A 40 58.83 -49.17 -60.55
CA GLU A 40 59.17 -49.42 -59.14
C GLU A 40 59.63 -48.12 -58.44
N SER A 41 60.46 -47.31 -59.10
CA SER A 41 60.88 -46.01 -58.57
C SER A 41 59.70 -45.03 -58.43
N TRP A 42 58.78 -45.00 -59.39
CA TRP A 42 57.56 -44.18 -59.33
C TRP A 42 56.62 -44.63 -58.23
N ILE A 43 56.43 -45.93 -58.00
CA ILE A 43 55.64 -46.43 -56.86
C ILE A 43 56.25 -45.95 -55.55
N LYS A 44 57.58 -46.02 -55.40
CA LYS A 44 58.28 -45.54 -54.21
C LYS A 44 58.04 -44.05 -54.00
N ILE A 45 58.18 -43.22 -55.05
CA ILE A 45 57.95 -41.78 -55.01
C ILE A 45 56.47 -41.44 -54.71
N MET A 46 55.52 -42.12 -55.36
CA MET A 46 54.08 -41.91 -55.14
C MET A 46 53.67 -42.31 -53.73
N ARG A 47 54.22 -43.41 -53.20
CA ARG A 47 53.99 -43.81 -51.80
C ARG A 47 54.58 -42.80 -50.83
N SER A 48 55.81 -42.34 -51.04
CA SER A 48 56.39 -41.32 -50.16
C SER A 48 55.59 -40.02 -50.19
N TYR A 49 55.14 -39.58 -51.36
CA TYR A 49 54.31 -38.39 -51.49
C TYR A 49 52.93 -38.59 -50.81
N LYS A 50 52.27 -39.73 -51.03
CA LYS A 50 50.97 -40.01 -50.40
C LYS A 50 51.08 -40.13 -48.88
N ILE A 51 52.16 -40.74 -48.36
CA ILE A 51 52.44 -40.78 -46.92
C ILE A 51 52.64 -39.37 -46.37
N GLN A 52 53.39 -38.50 -47.06
CA GLN A 52 53.57 -37.11 -46.65
C GLN A 52 52.26 -36.30 -46.70
N GLN A 53 51.41 -36.55 -47.68
CA GLN A 53 50.08 -35.95 -47.75
C GLN A 53 49.22 -36.40 -46.57
N LEU A 54 49.11 -37.71 -46.32
CA LEU A 54 48.31 -38.24 -45.21
C LEU A 54 48.81 -37.75 -43.85
N LYS A 55 50.13 -37.63 -43.65
CA LYS A 55 50.69 -37.04 -42.43
C LYS A 55 50.25 -35.60 -42.23
N ARG A 56 50.25 -34.78 -43.29
CA ARG A 56 49.74 -33.40 -43.24
C ARG A 56 48.24 -33.37 -42.94
N ASP A 57 47.46 -34.22 -43.59
CA ASP A 57 46.01 -34.29 -43.36
C ASP A 57 45.70 -34.70 -41.91
N ILE A 58 46.40 -35.70 -41.36
CA ILE A 58 46.29 -36.12 -39.96
C ILE A 58 46.65 -34.96 -39.02
N GLN A 59 47.71 -34.22 -39.33
CA GLN A 59 48.11 -33.06 -38.51
C GLN A 59 47.05 -31.96 -38.51
N ILE A 60 46.47 -31.64 -39.66
CA ILE A 60 45.38 -30.64 -39.77
C ILE A 60 44.16 -31.11 -38.98
N ILE A 61 43.76 -32.38 -39.12
CA ILE A 61 42.62 -32.95 -38.38
C ILE A 61 42.90 -32.92 -36.88
N SER A 62 44.12 -33.27 -36.45
CA SER A 62 44.52 -33.23 -35.03
C SER A 62 44.44 -31.81 -34.47
N GLN A 63 44.94 -30.81 -35.18
CA GLN A 63 44.86 -29.41 -34.75
C GLN A 63 43.42 -28.89 -34.69
N ASN A 64 42.58 -29.28 -35.66
CA ASN A 64 41.17 -28.93 -35.63
C ASN A 64 40.46 -29.58 -34.43
N HIS A 65 40.76 -30.85 -34.16
CA HIS A 65 40.21 -31.56 -33.01
C HIS A 65 40.63 -30.92 -31.69
N GLU A 66 41.91 -30.56 -31.54
CA GLU A 66 42.43 -29.87 -30.35
C GLU A 66 41.71 -28.53 -30.13
N ARG A 67 41.54 -27.71 -31.17
CA ARG A 67 40.76 -26.46 -31.09
C ARG A 67 39.30 -26.69 -30.70
N ASP A 68 38.68 -27.76 -31.21
CA ASP A 68 37.30 -28.08 -30.85
C ASP A 68 37.18 -28.62 -29.41
N VAL A 69 38.22 -29.30 -28.90
CA VAL A 69 38.32 -29.67 -27.49
C VAL A 69 38.47 -28.42 -26.63
N ASP A 70 39.39 -27.50 -26.96
CA ASP A 70 39.60 -26.26 -26.21
C ASP A 70 38.31 -25.41 -26.14
N ARG A 71 37.57 -25.32 -27.25
CA ARG A 71 36.27 -24.62 -27.29
C ARG A 71 35.24 -25.28 -26.39
N LYS A 72 35.16 -26.61 -26.40
CA LYS A 72 34.23 -27.35 -25.54
C LYS A 72 34.62 -27.24 -24.07
N ASP A 73 35.90 -27.27 -23.76
CA ASP A 73 36.42 -27.09 -22.40
C ASP A 73 36.12 -25.67 -21.89
N ALA A 74 36.28 -24.64 -22.73
CA ALA A 74 35.89 -23.28 -22.37
C ALA A 74 34.38 -23.16 -22.11
N VAL A 75 33.53 -23.79 -22.94
CA VAL A 75 32.08 -23.83 -22.71
C VAL A 75 31.72 -24.57 -21.43
N MET A 76 32.38 -25.70 -21.14
CA MET A 76 32.16 -26.43 -19.89
C MET A 76 32.55 -25.59 -18.67
N GLN A 77 33.67 -24.86 -18.72
CA GLN A 77 34.08 -23.96 -17.62
C GLN A 77 33.09 -22.81 -17.41
N MET A 78 32.55 -22.22 -18.49
CA MET A 78 31.50 -21.21 -18.37
C MET A 78 30.23 -21.80 -17.75
N LEU A 79 29.80 -22.99 -18.20
CA LEU A 79 28.61 -23.65 -17.64
C LEU A 79 28.78 -24.04 -16.17
N ASP A 80 29.99 -24.44 -15.75
CA ASP A 80 30.30 -24.75 -14.35
C ASP A 80 30.16 -23.50 -13.49
N ARG A 81 30.67 -22.35 -13.98
CA ARG A 81 30.51 -21.06 -13.33
C ARG A 81 29.04 -20.61 -13.28
N ASP A 82 28.29 -20.76 -14.38
CA ASP A 82 26.87 -20.42 -14.42
C ASP A 82 26.06 -21.28 -13.43
N LEU A 83 26.47 -22.55 -13.23
CA LEU A 83 25.89 -23.44 -12.23
C LEU A 83 26.17 -22.95 -10.80
N ASP A 84 27.41 -22.59 -10.49
CA ASP A 84 27.79 -22.03 -9.19
C ASP A 84 27.02 -20.73 -8.91
N GLU A 85 26.94 -19.82 -9.89
CA GLU A 85 26.20 -18.56 -9.75
C GLU A 85 24.69 -18.80 -9.55
N ALA A 86 24.10 -19.77 -10.26
CA ALA A 86 22.71 -20.15 -10.08
C ALA A 86 22.45 -20.78 -8.70
N GLU A 87 23.38 -21.60 -8.19
CA GLU A 87 23.28 -22.17 -6.85
C GLU A 87 23.37 -21.09 -5.76
N GLU A 88 24.31 -20.15 -5.89
CA GLU A 88 24.42 -19.01 -4.97
C GLU A 88 23.14 -18.16 -4.95
N GLN A 89 22.60 -17.84 -6.13
CA GLN A 89 21.33 -17.12 -6.26
C GLN A 89 20.18 -17.88 -5.59
N HIS A 90 20.10 -19.20 -5.79
CA HIS A 90 19.09 -20.03 -5.14
C HIS A 90 19.24 -20.04 -3.61
N GLN A 91 20.47 -20.14 -3.09
CA GLN A 91 20.72 -20.07 -1.65
C GLN A 91 20.35 -18.70 -1.06
N VAL A 92 20.64 -17.60 -1.77
CA VAL A 92 20.24 -16.25 -1.36
C VAL A 92 18.72 -16.10 -1.35
N ALA A 93 18.03 -16.59 -2.38
CA ALA A 93 16.57 -16.59 -2.44
C ALA A 93 15.95 -17.37 -1.27
N ILE A 94 16.48 -18.55 -0.94
CA ILE A 94 16.05 -19.32 0.24
C ILE A 94 16.23 -18.52 1.52
N ARG A 95 17.40 -17.91 1.73
CA ARG A 95 17.67 -17.11 2.93
C ARG A 95 16.71 -15.91 3.03
N SER A 96 16.41 -15.26 1.92
CA SER A 96 15.41 -14.18 1.86
C SER A 96 14.03 -14.68 2.25
N VAL A 97 13.58 -15.82 1.69
CA VAL A 97 12.26 -16.39 2.02
C VAL A 97 12.16 -16.76 3.49
N PHE A 98 13.22 -17.32 4.09
CA PHE A 98 13.24 -17.59 5.53
C PHE A 98 13.16 -16.32 6.37
N ALA A 99 13.90 -15.26 6.00
CA ALA A 99 13.80 -13.97 6.67
C ALA A 99 12.37 -13.40 6.58
N ASP A 100 11.74 -13.49 5.40
CA ASP A 100 10.35 -13.06 5.21
C ASP A 100 9.38 -13.89 6.06
N MET A 101 9.57 -15.21 6.13
CA MET A 101 8.77 -16.08 7.02
C MET A 101 8.96 -15.71 8.49
N ASP A 102 10.18 -15.40 8.93
CA ASP A 102 10.44 -14.96 10.30
C ASP A 102 9.74 -13.63 10.62
N THR A 103 9.79 -12.66 9.69
CA THR A 103 9.05 -11.40 9.86
C THR A 103 7.54 -11.64 9.95
N LEU A 104 7.00 -12.55 9.15
CA LEU A 104 5.59 -12.92 9.17
C LEU A 104 5.22 -13.57 10.51
N VAL A 105 6.05 -14.50 11.00
CA VAL A 105 5.88 -15.15 12.31
C VAL A 105 5.89 -14.10 13.43
N ASP A 106 6.76 -13.11 13.37
CA ASP A 106 6.82 -12.05 14.36
C ASP A 106 5.59 -11.13 14.33
N ILE A 107 5.07 -10.81 13.15
CA ILE A 107 3.79 -10.10 13.01
C ILE A 107 2.66 -10.91 13.64
N PHE A 108 2.58 -12.21 13.35
CA PHE A 108 1.56 -13.08 13.93
C PHE A 108 1.69 -13.20 15.46
N LYS A 109 2.91 -13.32 16.00
CA LYS A 109 3.15 -13.31 17.45
C LYS A 109 2.69 -12.00 18.08
N ARG A 110 2.99 -10.85 17.47
CA ARG A 110 2.55 -9.53 17.96
C ARG A 110 1.02 -9.42 17.95
N LYS A 111 0.38 -9.84 16.86
CA LYS A 111 -1.08 -9.85 16.73
C LYS A 111 -1.73 -10.74 17.78
N LEU A 112 -1.19 -11.94 18.00
CA LEU A 112 -1.69 -12.88 18.99
C LEU A 112 -1.58 -12.32 20.41
N ARG A 113 -0.43 -11.72 20.76
CA ARG A 113 -0.24 -11.05 22.06
C ARG A 113 -1.21 -9.89 22.26
N ALA A 114 -1.37 -9.03 21.25
CA ALA A 114 -2.32 -7.93 21.32
C ALA A 114 -3.76 -8.42 21.51
N GLN A 115 -4.14 -9.50 20.81
CA GLN A 115 -5.46 -10.11 20.97
C GLN A 115 -5.64 -10.72 22.38
N ASP A 116 -4.64 -11.44 22.89
CA ASP A 116 -4.67 -11.96 24.26
C ASP A 116 -4.76 -10.82 25.29
N ASP A 117 -3.97 -9.75 25.16
CA ASP A 117 -4.04 -8.58 26.04
C ASP A 117 -5.42 -7.92 26.02
N THR A 118 -6.04 -7.80 24.84
CA THR A 118 -7.41 -7.26 24.73
C THR A 118 -8.44 -8.19 25.39
N PHE A 119 -8.30 -9.49 25.21
CA PHE A 119 -9.18 -10.49 25.82
C PHE A 119 -9.04 -10.48 27.36
N GLN A 120 -7.81 -10.50 27.87
CA GLN A 120 -7.54 -10.43 29.31
C GLN A 120 -8.03 -9.11 29.92
N ARG A 121 -7.94 -7.99 29.19
CA ARG A 121 -8.50 -6.71 29.63
C ARG A 121 -10.03 -6.75 29.69
N GLN A 122 -10.68 -7.25 28.65
CA GLN A 122 -12.14 -7.39 28.62
C GLN A 122 -12.63 -8.32 29.73
N LEU A 123 -11.94 -9.45 29.95
CA LEU A 123 -12.26 -10.39 31.01
C LEU A 123 -12.13 -9.75 32.40
N ARG A 124 -11.08 -8.95 32.63
CA ARG A 124 -10.91 -8.21 33.89
C ARG A 124 -12.02 -7.19 34.11
N LEU A 125 -12.29 -6.34 33.12
CA LEU A 125 -13.36 -5.33 33.21
C LEU A 125 -14.71 -5.98 33.48
N MET A 126 -15.05 -7.04 32.74
CA MET A 126 -16.28 -7.80 32.96
C MET A 126 -16.36 -8.37 34.38
N LYS A 127 -15.27 -8.96 34.89
CA LYS A 127 -15.24 -9.47 36.27
C LYS A 127 -15.45 -8.35 37.30
N GLU A 128 -14.76 -7.21 37.13
CA GLU A 128 -14.89 -6.05 38.03
C GLU A 128 -16.31 -5.47 38.00
N GLU A 129 -16.93 -5.37 36.83
CA GLU A 129 -18.33 -4.94 36.66
C GLU A 129 -19.29 -5.90 37.36
N PHE A 130 -19.13 -7.22 37.16
CA PHE A 130 -19.93 -8.24 37.84
C PHE A 130 -19.78 -8.18 39.36
N GLU A 131 -18.56 -8.00 39.87
CA GLU A 131 -18.33 -7.87 41.31
C GLU A 131 -18.89 -6.56 41.89
N ALA A 132 -18.84 -5.46 41.13
CA ALA A 132 -19.46 -4.19 41.51
C ALA A 132 -20.99 -4.28 41.54
N GLU A 133 -21.61 -4.90 40.53
CA GLU A 133 -23.05 -5.14 40.47
C GLU A 133 -23.49 -6.07 41.62
N ARG A 134 -22.77 -7.17 41.84
CA ARG A 134 -23.02 -8.09 42.96
C ARG A 134 -22.96 -7.35 44.30
N ARG A 135 -21.95 -6.51 44.53
CA ARG A 135 -21.84 -5.70 45.76
C ARG A 135 -23.03 -4.75 45.91
N ARG A 136 -23.39 -4.01 44.86
CA ARG A 136 -24.55 -3.11 44.88
C ARG A 136 -25.85 -3.85 45.21
N LEU A 137 -26.07 -5.02 44.62
CA LEU A 137 -27.28 -5.81 44.85
C LEU A 137 -27.34 -6.33 46.30
N VAL A 138 -26.21 -6.82 46.84
CA VAL A 138 -26.13 -7.23 48.24
C VAL A 138 -26.34 -6.06 49.19
N ASP A 139 -25.72 -4.90 48.93
CA ASP A 139 -25.89 -3.71 49.76
C ASP A 139 -27.33 -3.18 49.74
N GLN A 140 -27.97 -3.20 48.57
CA GLN A 140 -29.38 -2.83 48.43
C GLN A 140 -30.28 -3.80 49.19
N HIS A 141 -30.07 -5.12 49.02
CA HIS A 141 -30.83 -6.13 49.74
C HIS A 141 -30.70 -5.97 51.26
N ASN A 142 -29.48 -5.73 51.76
CA ASN A 142 -29.25 -5.50 53.19
C ASN A 142 -29.94 -4.24 53.71
N LYS A 143 -29.98 -3.15 52.91
CA LYS A 143 -30.73 -1.94 53.26
C LYS A 143 -32.22 -2.22 53.32
N GLU A 144 -32.78 -2.86 52.31
CA GLU A 144 -34.20 -3.23 52.27
C GLU A 144 -34.58 -4.13 53.46
N VAL A 145 -33.74 -5.11 53.82
CA VAL A 145 -33.92 -5.95 55.01
C VAL A 145 -33.86 -5.13 56.30
N SER A 146 -32.92 -4.19 56.42
CA SER A 146 -32.82 -3.31 57.59
C SER A 146 -34.02 -2.39 57.71
N GLU A 147 -34.53 -1.85 56.60
CA GLU A 147 -35.72 -1.00 56.56
C GLU A 147 -36.96 -1.79 56.96
N LEU A 148 -37.14 -3.01 56.43
CA LEU A 148 -38.23 -3.89 56.80
C LEU A 148 -38.19 -4.25 58.29
N ASN A 149 -37.01 -4.57 58.83
CA ASN A 149 -36.84 -4.84 60.25
C ASN A 149 -37.19 -3.62 61.12
N ALA A 150 -36.79 -2.41 60.70
CA ALA A 150 -37.13 -1.17 61.42
C ALA A 150 -38.64 -0.88 61.40
N VAL A 151 -39.31 -1.13 60.26
CA VAL A 151 -40.77 -1.03 60.17
C VAL A 151 -41.44 -2.04 61.09
N LEU A 152 -40.95 -3.28 61.13
CA LEU A 152 -41.49 -4.33 61.98
C LEU A 152 -41.33 -3.97 63.47
N GLU A 153 -40.16 -3.46 63.87
CA GLU A 153 -39.92 -2.98 65.24
C GLU A 153 -40.81 -1.79 65.60
N GLN A 154 -41.03 -0.85 64.66
CA GLN A 154 -41.95 0.27 64.85
C GLN A 154 -43.40 -0.20 65.04
N VAL A 155 -43.86 -1.16 64.23
CA VAL A 155 -45.21 -1.74 64.33
C VAL A 155 -45.37 -2.47 65.66
N ASP A 156 -44.39 -3.29 66.06
CA ASP A 156 -44.40 -3.96 67.36
C ASP A 156 -44.43 -2.95 68.53
N GLY A 157 -43.70 -1.83 68.41
CA GLY A 157 -43.73 -0.74 69.39
C GLY A 157 -45.08 -0.04 69.49
N ILE A 158 -45.76 0.19 68.36
CA ILE A 158 -47.11 0.76 68.32
C ILE A 158 -48.12 -0.21 68.94
N GLU A 159 -48.08 -1.49 68.58
CA GLU A 159 -48.98 -2.50 69.13
C GLU A 159 -48.82 -2.64 70.65
N LYS A 160 -47.58 -2.69 71.16
CA LYS A 160 -47.30 -2.69 72.62
C LYS A 160 -47.81 -1.41 73.31
N SER A 161 -47.65 -0.25 72.67
CA SER A 161 -48.12 1.03 73.22
C SER A 161 -49.65 1.08 73.24
N ARG A 162 -50.32 0.53 72.22
CA ARG A 162 -51.78 0.40 72.18
C ARG A 162 -52.26 -0.53 73.28
N GLU A 163 -51.64 -1.70 73.43
CA GLU A 163 -51.95 -2.63 74.51
C GLU A 163 -51.80 -1.98 75.90
N GLN A 164 -50.73 -1.21 76.12
CA GLN A 164 -50.55 -0.45 77.37
C GLN A 164 -51.61 0.64 77.57
N SER A 165 -51.99 1.35 76.51
CA SER A 165 -53.06 2.35 76.56
C SER A 165 -54.40 1.71 76.90
N ASP A 166 -54.74 0.58 76.28
CA ASP A 166 -55.96 -0.18 76.54
C ASP A 166 -56.00 -0.66 78.00
N LEU A 167 -54.87 -1.20 78.51
CA LEU A 167 -54.74 -1.59 79.92
C LEU A 167 -54.88 -0.39 80.88
N ALA A 168 -54.27 0.75 80.57
CA ALA A 168 -54.37 1.96 81.37
C ALA A 168 -55.79 2.54 81.35
N GLU A 169 -56.47 2.53 80.20
CA GLU A 169 -57.86 2.93 80.07
C GLU A 169 -58.78 1.99 80.87
N HIS A 170 -58.57 0.68 80.80
CA HIS A 170 -59.27 -0.29 81.63
C HIS A 170 -59.07 -0.03 83.13
N GLN A 171 -57.84 0.27 83.56
CA GLN A 171 -57.53 0.60 84.95
C GLN A 171 -58.16 1.93 85.40
N ASN A 172 -58.11 2.96 84.56
CA ASN A 172 -58.75 4.24 84.83
C ASN A 172 -60.28 4.11 84.93
N ASN A 173 -60.89 3.36 84.00
CA ASN A 173 -62.32 3.06 84.06
C ASN A 173 -62.69 2.31 85.35
N TYR A 174 -61.85 1.38 85.79
CA TYR A 174 -62.03 0.68 87.05
C TYR A 174 -61.94 1.63 88.27
N GLU A 175 -60.93 2.50 88.31
CA GLU A 175 -60.76 3.51 89.37
C GLU A 175 -61.90 4.54 89.38
N MET A 176 -62.37 4.97 88.21
CA MET A 176 -63.51 5.87 88.07
C MET A 176 -64.79 5.22 88.62
N ILE A 177 -65.07 3.95 88.30
CA ILE A 177 -66.21 3.23 88.85
C ILE A 177 -66.08 3.09 90.37
N ARG A 178 -64.87 2.80 90.87
CA ARG A 178 -64.60 2.72 92.31
C ARG A 178 -64.84 4.06 93.01
N ASN A 179 -64.34 5.16 92.45
CA ASN A 179 -64.52 6.51 92.99
C ASN A 179 -65.98 6.92 92.95
N LYS A 180 -66.69 6.65 91.85
CA LYS A 180 -68.13 6.89 91.74
C LYS A 180 -68.91 6.15 92.82
N ASN A 181 -68.58 4.88 93.08
CA ASN A 181 -69.20 4.12 94.19
C ASN A 181 -68.89 4.73 95.57
N ILE A 182 -67.68 5.25 95.78
CA ILE A 182 -67.29 5.95 97.01
C ILE A 182 -68.07 7.26 97.15
N GLU A 183 -68.21 8.02 96.07
CA GLU A 183 -69.02 9.24 96.02
C GLU A 183 -70.50 8.95 96.27
N GLU A 184 -71.06 7.88 95.69
CA GLU A 184 -72.43 7.44 95.95
C GLU A 184 -72.63 7.06 97.43
N ASP A 185 -71.65 6.39 98.06
CA ASP A 185 -71.68 6.11 99.52
C ASP A 185 -71.61 7.40 100.34
N HIS A 186 -70.71 8.32 100.00
CA HIS A 186 -70.61 9.63 100.67
C HIS A 186 -71.86 10.47 100.49
N GLN A 187 -72.46 10.47 99.31
CA GLN A 187 -73.70 11.17 99.02
C GLN A 187 -74.86 10.57 99.82
N MET A 188 -74.95 9.25 99.92
CA MET A 188 -75.94 8.60 100.80
C MET A 188 -75.73 8.97 102.27
N ARG A 189 -74.49 9.00 102.75
CA ARG A 189 -74.17 9.47 104.12
C ARG A 189 -74.56 10.93 104.33
N SER A 190 -74.19 11.82 103.40
CA SER A 190 -74.52 13.24 103.45
C SER A 190 -76.04 13.47 103.43
N ASN A 191 -76.79 12.72 102.62
CA ASN A 191 -78.25 12.83 102.58
C ASN A 191 -78.89 12.37 103.91
N LEU A 192 -78.30 11.38 104.60
CA LEU A 192 -78.74 10.96 105.94
C LEU A 192 -78.41 12.02 107.00
N GLU A 193 -77.26 12.69 106.89
CA GLU A 193 -76.88 13.82 107.74
C GLU A 193 -77.77 15.06 107.50
N GLU A 194 -78.15 15.34 106.26
CA GLU A 194 -79.06 16.43 105.89
C GLU A 194 -80.46 16.22 106.49
N GLN A 195 -80.99 14.99 106.50
CA GLN A 195 -82.26 14.70 107.18
C GLN A 195 -82.19 14.92 108.70
N ILE A 196 -81.01 14.74 109.31
CA ILE A 196 -80.77 15.05 110.74
C ILE A 196 -80.73 16.57 110.96
N GLU A 197 -80.17 17.34 110.02
CA GLU A 197 -80.05 18.80 110.14
C GLU A 197 -81.39 19.53 109.88
N ILE A 198 -82.23 19.02 108.97
CA ILE A 198 -83.59 19.55 108.74
C ILE A 198 -84.45 19.50 110.02
N LEU A 199 -84.22 18.52 110.91
CA LEU A 199 -84.88 18.44 112.23
C LEU A 199 -84.38 19.53 113.21
N LYS A 200 -83.14 20.00 113.08
CA LYS A 200 -82.58 21.12 113.86
C LYS A 200 -83.04 22.49 113.33
N ASP A 201 -83.06 22.68 112.02
CA ASP A 201 -83.39 23.97 111.41
C ASP A 201 -84.85 24.38 111.62
N ARG A 202 -85.76 23.40 111.77
CA ARG A 202 -87.15 23.66 112.17
C ARG A 202 -87.27 24.35 113.54
N CYS A 203 -86.29 24.21 114.42
CA CYS A 203 -86.24 24.87 115.73
C CYS A 203 -85.62 26.29 115.65
N ASN A 204 -84.71 26.52 114.70
CA ASN A 204 -84.03 27.81 114.51
C ASN A 204 -84.83 28.79 113.63
N ALA A 205 -85.70 28.30 112.75
CA ALA A 205 -86.50 29.10 111.83
C ALA A 205 -87.53 30.04 112.51
N GLN A 206 -87.97 29.75 113.75
CA GLN A 206 -88.83 30.67 114.51
C GLN A 206 -88.08 31.89 115.08
N LEU A 207 -86.76 31.81 115.24
CA LEU A 207 -85.94 32.88 115.83
C LEU A 207 -85.42 33.89 114.77
N ALA A 208 -85.30 33.46 113.51
CA ALA A 208 -84.73 34.25 112.41
C ALA A 208 -85.74 35.19 111.72
N SER A 209 -87.04 34.87 111.75
CA SER A 209 -88.11 35.66 111.12
C SER A 209 -88.28 37.07 111.69
N TYR A 210 -87.82 37.31 112.94
CA TYR A 210 -87.92 38.63 113.59
C TYR A 210 -86.78 39.59 113.23
N LYS A 211 -85.66 39.11 112.66
CA LYS A 211 -84.45 39.94 112.43
C LYS A 211 -84.26 40.41 110.98
N GLN A 212 -84.92 39.80 110.00
CA GLN A 212 -84.62 40.03 108.59
C GLN A 212 -85.41 41.19 107.95
N ALA A 213 -86.34 41.82 108.68
CA ALA A 213 -87.19 42.88 108.13
C ALA A 213 -86.53 44.28 108.09
N THR A 214 -85.25 44.44 108.50
CA THR A 214 -84.62 45.77 108.65
C THR A 214 -83.24 45.95 107.97
N GLU A 215 -82.82 45.05 107.07
CA GLU A 215 -81.47 45.13 106.43
C GLU A 215 -81.44 45.06 104.89
N THR A 216 -82.57 45.08 104.19
CA THR A 216 -82.60 44.84 102.73
C THR A 216 -82.05 46.01 101.88
N ASN A 217 -82.18 47.25 102.31
CA ASN A 217 -81.86 48.39 101.44
C ASN A 217 -80.38 48.84 101.48
N THR A 218 -79.60 48.41 102.48
CA THR A 218 -78.15 48.68 102.60
C THR A 218 -77.30 47.61 101.90
N ALA A 219 -77.87 46.46 101.56
CA ALA A 219 -77.22 45.36 100.86
C ALA A 219 -77.09 45.64 99.34
N ASP A 220 -78.10 46.27 98.75
CA ASP A 220 -78.16 46.49 97.30
C ASP A 220 -77.08 47.45 96.79
N TYR A 221 -76.74 48.51 97.55
CA TYR A 221 -75.66 49.43 97.16
C TYR A 221 -74.26 48.80 97.24
N LYS A 222 -74.02 47.92 98.24
CA LYS A 222 -72.76 47.15 98.34
C LYS A 222 -72.63 46.14 97.19
N ASN A 223 -73.73 45.52 96.78
CA ASN A 223 -73.76 44.60 95.63
C ASN A 223 -73.40 45.29 94.31
N TYR A 224 -73.81 46.54 94.09
CA TYR A 224 -73.43 47.28 92.87
C TYR A 224 -71.97 47.72 92.87
N LEU A 225 -71.42 48.11 94.03
CA LEU A 225 -69.99 48.48 94.14
C LEU A 225 -69.04 47.28 93.95
N GLU A 226 -69.43 46.10 94.43
CA GLU A 226 -68.66 44.87 94.26
C GLU A 226 -68.71 44.36 92.81
N ARG A 227 -69.87 44.49 92.14
CA ARG A 227 -70.00 44.19 90.71
C ARG A 227 -69.11 45.08 89.83
N ASP A 228 -69.01 46.37 90.14
CA ASP A 228 -68.16 47.29 89.37
C ASP A 228 -66.66 46.98 89.54
N ARG A 229 -66.24 46.56 90.74
CA ARG A 229 -64.88 46.07 91.00
C ARG A 229 -64.57 44.76 90.26
N LEU A 230 -65.53 43.83 90.21
CA LEU A 230 -65.40 42.58 89.47
C LEU A 230 -65.36 42.82 87.95
N LEU A 231 -66.18 43.73 87.42
CA LEU A 231 -66.15 44.11 86.01
C LEU A 231 -64.83 44.79 85.64
N SER A 232 -64.28 45.66 86.49
CA SER A 232 -62.97 46.30 86.26
C SER A 232 -61.84 45.27 86.21
N THR A 233 -61.81 44.30 87.13
CA THR A 233 -60.80 43.22 87.10
C THR A 233 -60.97 42.30 85.89
N GLN A 234 -62.19 42.02 85.45
CA GLN A 234 -62.46 41.29 84.21
C GLN A 234 -61.99 42.05 82.96
N VAL A 235 -62.24 43.36 82.90
CA VAL A 235 -61.76 44.22 81.80
C VAL A 235 -60.23 44.21 81.73
N GLU A 236 -59.55 44.30 82.88
CA GLU A 236 -58.09 44.23 82.93
C GLU A 236 -57.54 42.86 82.49
N GLN A 237 -58.19 41.76 82.88
CA GLN A 237 -57.85 40.42 82.40
C GLN A 237 -58.06 40.27 80.89
N LYS A 238 -59.14 40.86 80.34
CA LYS A 238 -59.42 40.86 78.91
C LYS A 238 -58.42 41.71 78.12
N LEU A 239 -58.01 42.86 78.64
CA LEU A 239 -56.94 43.67 78.03
C LEU A 239 -55.61 42.89 77.95
N ARG A 240 -55.19 42.23 79.04
CA ARG A 240 -54.00 41.35 79.02
C ARG A 240 -54.16 40.15 78.09
N GLN A 241 -55.37 39.66 77.88
CA GLN A 241 -55.65 38.60 76.91
C GLN A 241 -55.52 39.12 75.48
N VAL A 242 -56.02 40.32 75.19
CA VAL A 242 -55.87 40.99 73.89
C VAL A 242 -54.39 41.26 73.60
N ASP A 243 -53.61 41.78 74.56
CA ASP A 243 -52.18 42.04 74.36
C ASP A 243 -51.39 40.76 74.05
N ARG A 244 -51.71 39.65 74.73
CA ARG A 244 -51.08 38.35 74.44
C ARG A 244 -51.40 37.87 73.03
N VAL A 245 -52.68 37.88 72.65
CA VAL A 245 -53.09 37.49 71.29
C VAL A 245 -52.50 38.42 70.24
N GLN A 246 -52.36 39.71 70.54
CA GLN A 246 -51.76 40.69 69.63
C GLN A 246 -50.26 40.43 69.43
N ASN A 247 -49.54 40.05 70.49
CA ASN A 247 -48.14 39.64 70.41
C ASN A 247 -47.99 38.33 69.61
N ASP A 248 -48.83 37.33 69.87
CA ASP A 248 -48.82 36.07 69.13
C ASP A 248 -49.10 36.29 67.63
N ILE A 249 -50.03 37.20 67.29
CA ILE A 249 -50.30 37.60 65.90
C ILE A 249 -49.05 38.25 65.27
N ASN A 250 -48.36 39.12 66.00
CA ASN A 250 -47.16 39.78 65.50
C ASN A 250 -46.01 38.78 65.27
N ASP A 251 -45.81 37.82 66.18
CA ASP A 251 -44.82 36.76 66.04
C ASP A 251 -45.11 35.86 64.85
N ILE A 252 -46.38 35.46 64.65
CA ILE A 252 -46.80 34.67 63.49
C ILE A 252 -46.59 35.47 62.19
N ARG A 253 -46.93 36.76 62.17
CA ARG A 253 -46.67 37.64 61.00
C ARG A 253 -45.19 37.71 60.68
N GLN A 254 -44.34 37.90 61.68
CA GLN A 254 -42.89 37.93 61.49
C GLN A 254 -42.36 36.59 60.94
N LYS A 255 -42.85 35.46 61.45
CA LYS A 255 -42.50 34.13 60.92
C LYS A 255 -42.96 33.93 59.48
N ILE A 256 -44.15 34.43 59.11
CA ILE A 256 -44.64 34.37 57.73
C ILE A 256 -43.73 35.18 56.80
N ASP A 257 -43.33 36.39 57.19
CA ASP A 257 -42.46 37.25 56.38
C ASP A 257 -41.03 36.68 56.26
N GLN A 258 -40.48 36.14 57.35
CA GLN A 258 -39.19 35.42 57.33
C GLN A 258 -39.26 34.23 56.37
N ASN A 259 -40.29 33.39 56.49
CA ASN A 259 -40.45 32.23 55.63
C ASN A 259 -40.59 32.65 54.16
N ARG A 260 -41.38 33.69 53.89
CA ARG A 260 -41.54 34.25 52.54
C ARG A 260 -40.21 34.71 51.94
N THR A 261 -39.43 35.50 52.68
CA THR A 261 -38.13 36.01 52.20
C THR A 261 -37.11 34.89 51.99
N GLU A 262 -37.08 33.88 52.87
CA GLU A 262 -36.25 32.69 52.68
C GLU A 262 -36.65 31.90 51.44
N TRP A 263 -37.95 31.66 51.21
CA TRP A 263 -38.42 30.94 50.02
C TRP A 263 -38.18 31.72 48.75
N GLU A 264 -38.37 33.04 48.74
CA GLU A 264 -38.03 33.90 47.60
C GLU A 264 -36.51 33.86 47.34
N GLY A 265 -35.67 33.87 48.38
CA GLY A 265 -34.22 33.69 48.27
C GLY A 265 -33.81 32.34 47.71
N ARG A 266 -34.34 31.23 48.25
CA ARG A 266 -34.06 29.88 47.75
C ARG A 266 -34.51 29.70 46.30
N ASN A 267 -35.71 30.19 45.96
CA ASN A 267 -36.26 30.05 44.61
C ASN A 267 -35.49 30.91 43.58
N THR A 268 -35.01 32.09 43.97
CA THR A 268 -34.16 32.92 43.10
C THR A 268 -32.79 32.27 42.86
N GLN A 269 -32.16 31.70 43.88
CA GLN A 269 -30.92 30.92 43.74
C GLN A 269 -31.10 29.70 42.81
N LEU A 270 -32.14 28.88 43.04
CA LEU A 270 -32.43 27.72 42.19
C LEU A 270 -32.69 28.12 40.73
N ARG A 271 -33.35 29.26 40.49
CA ARG A 271 -33.53 29.78 39.13
C ARG A 271 -32.21 30.20 38.48
N GLN A 272 -31.32 30.84 39.22
CA GLN A 272 -30.00 31.23 38.72
C GLN A 272 -29.15 30.00 38.41
N GLU A 273 -29.11 28.99 39.29
CA GLU A 273 -28.40 27.75 39.05
C GLU A 273 -28.94 27.01 37.82
N LYS A 274 -30.27 26.89 37.70
CA LYS A 274 -30.91 26.31 36.53
C LYS A 274 -30.53 27.03 35.23
N GLU A 275 -30.49 28.36 35.27
CA GLU A 275 -30.10 29.15 34.10
C GLU A 275 -28.62 29.02 33.76
N ASN A 276 -27.74 28.95 34.76
CA ASN A 276 -26.32 28.69 34.57
C ASN A 276 -26.07 27.32 33.95
N VAL A 277 -26.75 26.27 34.46
CA VAL A 277 -26.67 24.92 33.88
C VAL A 277 -27.19 24.90 32.45
N ARG A 278 -28.28 25.62 32.15
CA ARG A 278 -28.80 25.77 30.77
C ARG A 278 -27.79 26.44 29.85
N LYS A 279 -27.11 27.49 30.29
CA LYS A 279 -26.04 28.17 29.53
C LYS A 279 -24.88 27.22 29.26
N HIS A 280 -24.39 26.51 30.28
CA HIS A 280 -23.32 25.52 30.10
C HIS A 280 -23.72 24.41 29.12
N LEU A 281 -24.97 23.92 29.20
CA LEU A 281 -25.48 22.91 28.27
C LEU A 281 -25.58 23.45 26.83
N ALA A 282 -26.02 24.70 26.64
CA ALA A 282 -26.06 25.34 25.34
C ALA A 282 -24.66 25.52 24.74
N GLU A 283 -23.70 25.95 25.56
CA GLU A 283 -22.30 26.10 25.16
C GLU A 283 -21.66 24.76 24.81
N LEU A 284 -21.89 23.73 25.63
CA LEU A 284 -21.42 22.37 25.35
C LEU A 284 -22.01 21.83 24.04
N LYS A 285 -23.32 22.03 23.81
CA LYS A 285 -23.96 21.67 22.53
C LYS A 285 -23.35 22.41 21.35
N LYS A 286 -23.01 23.69 21.50
CA LYS A 286 -22.34 24.48 20.47
C LYS A 286 -20.94 23.91 20.16
N ARG A 287 -20.13 23.66 21.19
CA ARG A 287 -18.79 23.04 21.04
C ARG A 287 -18.88 21.66 20.40
N MET A 288 -19.83 20.82 20.82
CA MET A 288 -20.04 19.49 20.25
C MET A 288 -20.43 19.54 18.76
N ARG A 289 -21.30 20.48 18.37
CA ARG A 289 -21.65 20.69 16.96
C ARG A 289 -20.47 21.19 16.14
N ALA A 290 -19.66 22.11 16.68
CA ALA A 290 -18.47 22.61 16.02
C ALA A 290 -17.44 21.48 15.79
N ALA A 291 -17.13 20.69 16.82
CA ALA A 291 -16.22 19.55 16.70
C ALA A 291 -16.71 18.52 15.68
N ARG A 292 -18.03 18.21 15.66
CA ARG A 292 -18.60 17.32 14.64
C ARG A 292 -18.48 17.89 13.23
N ALA A 293 -18.68 19.19 13.05
CA ALA A 293 -18.55 19.84 11.75
C ALA A 293 -17.09 19.86 11.26
N GLU A 294 -16.15 20.11 12.17
CA GLU A 294 -14.71 20.09 11.88
C GLU A 294 -14.24 18.68 11.49
N GLU A 295 -14.60 17.65 12.25
CA GLU A 295 -14.28 16.26 11.92
C GLU A 295 -14.94 15.82 10.60
N HIS A 296 -16.16 16.26 10.34
CA HIS A 296 -16.82 16.00 9.06
C HIS A 296 -16.08 16.67 7.89
N SER A 297 -15.63 17.93 8.05
CA SER A 297 -14.83 18.61 7.03
C SER A 297 -13.50 17.89 6.81
N ARG A 298 -12.80 17.53 7.89
CA ARG A 298 -11.51 16.83 7.82
C ARG A 298 -11.65 15.47 7.14
N MET A 299 -12.75 14.76 7.38
CA MET A 299 -13.07 13.51 6.70
C MET A 299 -13.30 13.74 5.20
N LEU A 300 -14.06 14.76 4.82
CA LEU A 300 -14.27 15.10 3.41
C LEU A 300 -12.95 15.45 2.72
N ASP A 301 -12.10 16.23 3.36
CA ASP A 301 -10.78 16.60 2.82
C ASP A 301 -9.89 15.38 2.64
N LEU A 302 -9.86 14.47 3.63
CA LEU A 302 -9.09 13.23 3.54
C LEU A 302 -9.59 12.33 2.40
N VAL A 303 -10.92 12.18 2.27
CA VAL A 303 -11.52 11.39 1.19
C VAL A 303 -11.24 12.02 -0.17
N GLY A 304 -11.36 13.34 -0.29
CA GLY A 304 -11.03 14.08 -1.50
C GLY A 304 -9.58 13.88 -1.92
N ASN A 305 -8.65 14.10 -0.99
CA ASN A 305 -7.21 13.90 -1.23
C ASN A 305 -6.88 12.45 -1.59
N ALA A 306 -7.52 11.46 -0.94
CA ALA A 306 -7.30 10.05 -1.24
C ALA A 306 -7.81 9.67 -2.64
N GLU A 307 -9.01 10.15 -3.04
CA GLU A 307 -9.54 9.90 -4.38
C GLU A 307 -8.75 10.63 -5.46
N ASP A 308 -8.23 11.83 -5.19
CA ASP A 308 -7.36 12.55 -6.12
C ASP A 308 -6.01 11.85 -6.28
N CYS A 309 -5.39 11.39 -5.18
CA CYS A 309 -4.16 10.59 -5.24
C CYS A 309 -4.37 9.28 -6.03
N LYS A 310 -5.49 8.59 -5.77
CA LYS A 310 -5.88 7.39 -6.51
C LYS A 310 -6.10 7.66 -7.99
N ARG A 311 -6.67 8.81 -8.35
CA ARG A 311 -6.81 9.23 -9.75
C ARG A 311 -5.44 9.47 -10.40
N GLN A 312 -4.54 10.19 -9.73
CA GLN A 312 -3.18 10.42 -10.23
C GLN A 312 -2.41 9.10 -10.43
N LEU A 313 -2.51 8.16 -9.50
CA LEU A 313 -1.88 6.84 -9.61
C LEU A 313 -2.46 6.03 -10.78
N LYS A 314 -3.77 6.10 -11.00
CA LYS A 314 -4.40 5.47 -12.18
C LYS A 314 -3.92 6.11 -13.48
N ASP A 315 -3.84 7.44 -13.55
CA ASP A 315 -3.35 8.14 -14.73
C ASP A 315 -1.87 7.79 -15.03
N GLN A 316 -1.04 7.60 -13.99
CA GLN A 316 0.33 7.11 -14.13
C GLN A 316 0.36 5.67 -14.65
N LEU A 317 -0.45 4.78 -14.07
CA LEU A 317 -0.58 3.39 -14.50
C LEU A 317 -1.02 3.29 -15.97
N ASP A 318 -2.00 4.08 -16.39
CA ASP A 318 -2.46 4.11 -17.79
C ASP A 318 -1.35 4.59 -18.75
N ARG A 319 -0.52 5.55 -18.33
CA ARG A 319 0.66 6.00 -19.11
C ARG A 319 1.72 4.92 -19.20
N GLU A 320 2.04 4.25 -18.09
CA GLU A 320 3.00 3.15 -18.05
C GLU A 320 2.53 1.98 -18.90
N GLU A 321 1.26 1.59 -18.81
CA GLU A 321 0.67 0.56 -19.67
C GLU A 321 0.78 0.94 -21.15
N ARG A 322 0.55 2.21 -21.49
CA ARG A 322 0.70 2.69 -22.87
C ARG A 322 2.15 2.59 -23.33
N ILE A 323 3.13 2.94 -22.49
CA ILE A 323 4.55 2.81 -22.79
C ILE A 323 4.91 1.33 -23.02
N LEU A 324 4.45 0.43 -22.16
CA LEU A 324 4.68 -1.01 -22.30
C LEU A 324 4.06 -1.58 -23.58
N LYS A 325 2.80 -1.23 -23.88
CA LYS A 325 2.12 -1.64 -25.11
C LYS A 325 2.84 -1.12 -26.36
N LEU A 326 3.33 0.12 -26.34
CA LEU A 326 4.13 0.68 -27.44
C LEU A 326 5.47 -0.04 -27.58
N ALA A 327 6.17 -0.31 -26.48
CA ALA A 327 7.43 -1.05 -26.48
C ALA A 327 7.26 -2.47 -27.04
N GLU A 328 6.18 -3.17 -26.65
CA GLU A 328 5.86 -4.50 -27.19
C GLU A 328 5.54 -4.45 -28.68
N LEU A 329 4.79 -3.44 -29.14
CA LEU A 329 4.49 -3.25 -30.55
C LEU A 329 5.75 -2.94 -31.37
N CYS A 330 6.63 -2.08 -30.87
CA CYS A 330 7.92 -1.79 -31.49
C CYS A 330 8.82 -3.04 -31.56
N ARG A 331 8.83 -3.86 -30.50
CA ARG A 331 9.64 -5.09 -30.42
C ARG A 331 9.30 -6.11 -31.51
N LYS A 332 8.10 -6.07 -32.08
CA LYS A 332 7.72 -6.93 -33.23
C LYS A 332 8.55 -6.66 -34.49
N PHE A 333 9.02 -5.43 -34.66
CA PHE A 333 9.81 -5.01 -35.82
C PHE A 333 11.32 -5.09 -35.59
N GLU A 334 11.76 -5.44 -34.38
CA GLU A 334 13.17 -5.65 -34.07
C GLU A 334 13.66 -6.99 -34.64
N THR A 335 14.93 -7.01 -35.05
CA THR A 335 15.57 -8.25 -35.50
C THR A 335 15.80 -9.20 -34.33
N GLU A 336 15.90 -10.51 -34.59
CA GLU A 336 16.19 -11.49 -33.52
C GLU A 336 17.50 -11.19 -32.78
N ARG A 337 18.51 -10.64 -33.49
CA ARG A 337 19.75 -10.18 -32.88
C ARG A 337 19.52 -9.08 -31.84
N GLU A 338 18.64 -8.13 -32.13
CA GLU A 338 18.31 -7.01 -31.23
C GLU A 338 17.34 -7.41 -30.11
N LYS A 339 16.51 -8.45 -30.32
CA LYS A 339 15.67 -8.99 -29.25
C LYS A 339 16.48 -9.76 -28.20
N VAL A 340 17.55 -10.44 -28.63
CA VAL A 340 18.44 -11.23 -27.77
C VAL A 340 19.52 -10.34 -27.14
N LEU A 341 20.05 -9.37 -27.89
CA LEU A 341 21.02 -8.40 -27.39
C LEU A 341 20.52 -6.96 -27.65
N PRO A 342 19.58 -6.44 -26.84
CA PRO A 342 18.99 -5.10 -27.05
C PRO A 342 19.95 -3.96 -26.78
N PHE A 343 20.99 -4.23 -25.98
CA PHE A 343 21.93 -3.23 -25.49
C PHE A 343 23.35 -3.68 -25.86
N TYR A 344 24.05 -2.84 -26.61
CA TYR A 344 25.46 -3.04 -26.93
C TYR A 344 26.28 -2.60 -25.72
N SER A 345 27.17 -3.47 -25.23
CA SER A 345 28.09 -3.09 -24.17
C SER A 345 29.10 -2.09 -24.75
N ASN A 346 29.19 -0.90 -24.17
CA ASN A 346 30.27 0.05 -24.49
C ASN A 346 31.67 -0.53 -24.17
N ALA A 347 31.74 -1.67 -23.46
CA ALA A 347 32.99 -2.37 -23.18
C ALA A 347 33.64 -2.99 -24.42
N ASP A 348 32.88 -3.19 -25.50
CA ASP A 348 33.36 -3.85 -26.72
C ASP A 348 33.86 -2.85 -27.79
N ILE A 349 33.78 -1.54 -27.51
CA ILE A 349 34.27 -0.50 -28.43
C ILE A 349 35.72 -0.19 -28.07
N ASN A 350 36.66 -0.80 -28.81
CA ASN A 350 38.06 -0.42 -28.73
C ASN A 350 38.29 0.86 -29.56
N VAL A 351 38.32 2.02 -28.88
CA VAL A 351 38.53 3.34 -29.52
C VAL A 351 39.84 3.39 -30.31
N ASP A 352 40.80 2.50 -29.99
CA ASP A 352 42.09 2.39 -30.67
C ASP A 352 42.02 1.62 -32.01
N GLU A 353 40.93 0.91 -32.29
CA GLU A 353 40.69 0.21 -33.57
C GLU A 353 39.91 1.05 -34.60
N ILE A 354 39.40 2.22 -34.20
CA ILE A 354 38.59 3.11 -35.04
C ILE A 354 39.48 4.23 -35.61
N GLU A 355 39.53 4.37 -36.93
CA GLU A 355 40.25 5.47 -37.59
C GLU A 355 39.47 6.78 -37.44
N PHE A 356 39.92 7.67 -36.56
CA PHE A 356 39.40 9.04 -36.44
C PHE A 356 40.18 9.98 -37.37
N GLU A 357 39.48 10.84 -38.09
CA GLU A 357 40.11 11.89 -38.93
C GLU A 357 40.82 12.96 -38.11
N ASN A 358 40.39 13.18 -36.86
CA ASN A 358 40.87 14.23 -35.97
C ASN A 358 41.15 13.68 -34.56
N GLU A 359 42.33 13.98 -34.01
CA GLU A 359 42.78 13.42 -32.73
C GLU A 359 42.03 14.04 -31.53
N GLU A 360 41.56 15.29 -31.66
CA GLU A 360 40.74 15.95 -30.63
C GLU A 360 39.39 15.26 -30.43
N LEU A 361 38.75 14.80 -31.52
CA LEU A 361 37.50 14.03 -31.47
C LEU A 361 37.70 12.66 -30.82
N ARG A 362 38.91 12.08 -30.97
CA ARG A 362 39.24 10.78 -30.38
C ARG A 362 39.42 10.86 -28.87
N GLU A 363 40.04 11.93 -28.38
CA GLU A 363 40.16 12.21 -26.95
C GLU A 363 38.80 12.56 -26.33
N GLU A 364 37.98 13.37 -26.99
CA GLU A 364 36.64 13.74 -26.50
C GLU A 364 35.72 12.51 -26.37
N VAL A 365 35.74 11.59 -27.34
CA VAL A 365 34.98 10.34 -27.30
C VAL A 365 35.50 9.40 -26.20
N ARG A 366 36.81 9.39 -25.95
CA ARG A 366 37.44 8.61 -24.88
C ARG A 366 36.99 9.11 -23.51
N ASP A 367 37.02 10.42 -23.29
CA ASP A 367 36.60 11.06 -22.04
C ASP A 367 35.11 10.81 -21.75
N VAL A 368 34.24 10.89 -22.77
CA VAL A 368 32.81 10.58 -22.63
C VAL A 368 32.59 9.09 -22.28
N LEU A 369 33.36 8.17 -22.87
CA LEU A 369 33.28 6.74 -22.53
C LEU A 369 33.75 6.46 -21.09
N GLU A 370 34.78 7.14 -20.60
CA GLU A 370 35.26 7.03 -19.21
C GLU A 370 34.29 7.64 -18.20
N GLN A 371 33.68 8.78 -18.53
CA GLN A 371 32.61 9.39 -17.72
C GLN A 371 31.36 8.49 -17.66
N GLN A 372 30.97 7.84 -18.76
CA GLN A 372 29.87 6.87 -18.74
C GLN A 372 30.18 5.60 -17.92
N LYS A 373 31.44 5.14 -17.90
CA LYS A 373 31.88 4.00 -17.07
C LYS A 373 31.84 4.32 -15.58
N THR A 374 32.18 5.55 -15.19
CA THR A 374 32.19 5.99 -13.79
C THR A 374 30.78 6.29 -13.25
N ASN A 375 29.88 6.82 -14.09
CA ASN A 375 28.48 7.09 -13.72
C ASN A 375 27.65 5.80 -13.52
N ALA A 376 27.99 4.70 -14.19
CA ALA A 376 27.31 3.41 -14.01
C ALA A 376 27.45 2.83 -12.57
N ALA A 377 28.44 3.29 -11.79
CA ALA A 377 28.72 2.80 -10.43
C ALA A 377 28.08 3.62 -9.30
N SER A 378 27.63 4.86 -9.57
CA SER A 378 27.13 5.80 -8.53
C SER A 378 25.62 6.06 -8.56
N GLY A 379 24.87 5.30 -9.36
CA GLY A 379 23.43 5.51 -9.62
C GLY A 379 23.19 6.33 -10.88
N CYS A 380 22.08 6.05 -11.58
CA CYS A 380 21.71 6.77 -12.80
C CYS A 380 21.16 8.16 -12.48
N ASP A 381 21.83 9.19 -13.00
CA ASP A 381 21.30 10.56 -13.06
C ASP A 381 20.17 10.66 -14.11
N GLU A 382 19.25 11.62 -13.94
CA GLU A 382 18.10 11.82 -14.85
C GLU A 382 18.58 12.11 -16.28
N SER A 383 19.73 12.76 -16.43
CA SER A 383 20.36 13.04 -17.72
C SER A 383 20.93 11.81 -18.43
N THR A 384 21.24 10.73 -17.71
CA THR A 384 21.90 9.52 -18.25
C THR A 384 20.93 8.32 -18.32
N TYR A 385 19.71 8.48 -17.80
CA TYR A 385 18.72 7.41 -17.63
C TYR A 385 18.27 6.76 -18.94
N LEU A 386 18.29 7.51 -20.05
CA LEU A 386 17.84 7.05 -21.36
C LEU A 386 18.99 6.76 -22.36
N ASP A 387 20.25 6.80 -21.93
CA ASP A 387 21.41 6.64 -22.81
C ASP A 387 21.37 5.33 -23.59
N THR A 388 21.01 4.23 -22.93
CA THR A 388 20.92 2.92 -23.57
C THR A 388 19.77 2.83 -24.57
N PHE A 389 18.67 3.54 -24.32
CA PHE A 389 17.57 3.68 -25.28
C PHE A 389 18.03 4.46 -26.52
N PHE A 390 18.73 5.58 -26.33
CA PHE A 390 19.24 6.37 -27.46
C PHE A 390 20.31 5.64 -28.27
N LYS A 391 21.16 4.81 -27.64
CA LYS A 391 22.08 3.92 -28.37
C LYS A 391 21.35 2.97 -29.31
N LYS A 392 20.28 2.33 -28.81
CA LYS A 392 19.44 1.44 -29.62
C LYS A 392 18.76 2.21 -30.76
N TYR A 393 18.21 3.38 -30.47
CA TYR A 393 17.59 4.26 -31.46
C TYR A 393 18.58 4.66 -32.57
N ASN A 394 19.78 5.12 -32.19
CA ASN A 394 20.81 5.56 -33.14
C ASN A 394 21.28 4.40 -34.02
N LYS A 395 21.44 3.19 -33.48
CA LYS A 395 21.77 2.02 -34.29
C LYS A 395 20.71 1.76 -35.36
N ILE A 396 19.43 1.70 -34.97
CA ILE A 396 18.33 1.46 -35.91
C ILE A 396 18.29 2.57 -36.96
N HIS A 397 18.58 3.81 -36.57
CA HIS A 397 18.68 4.94 -37.49
C HIS A 397 19.82 4.76 -38.51
N LEU A 398 21.00 4.31 -38.08
CA LEU A 398 22.12 3.98 -38.99
C LEU A 398 21.78 2.81 -39.92
N ASP A 399 21.16 1.75 -39.40
CA ASP A 399 20.72 0.60 -40.20
C ASP A 399 19.69 1.04 -41.26
N THR A 400 18.76 1.94 -40.89
CA THR A 400 17.78 2.53 -41.82
C THR A 400 18.46 3.32 -42.93
N LEU A 401 19.43 4.18 -42.60
CA LEU A 401 20.19 4.95 -43.59
C LEU A 401 20.99 4.05 -44.54
N ALA A 402 21.59 2.97 -44.02
CA ALA A 402 22.31 1.99 -44.84
C ALA A 402 21.38 1.27 -45.83
N ILE A 403 20.17 0.88 -45.39
CA ILE A 403 19.15 0.29 -46.26
C ILE A 403 18.71 1.28 -47.34
N GLU A 404 18.46 2.54 -46.99
CA GLU A 404 18.09 3.58 -47.97
C GLU A 404 19.19 3.80 -49.02
N GLN A 405 20.46 3.74 -48.62
CA GLN A 405 21.59 3.88 -49.54
C GLN A 405 21.71 2.70 -50.49
N GLU A 406 21.59 1.46 -49.99
CA GLU A 406 21.58 0.26 -50.84
C GLU A 406 20.34 0.21 -51.74
N GLN A 407 19.18 0.66 -51.28
CA GLN A 407 18.00 0.82 -52.12
C GLN A 407 18.28 1.77 -53.29
N LYS A 408 18.83 2.97 -53.03
CA LYS A 408 19.20 3.93 -54.08
C LYS A 408 20.20 3.32 -55.07
N ARG A 409 21.20 2.58 -54.59
CA ARG A 409 22.16 1.87 -55.44
C ARG A 409 21.47 0.84 -56.34
N LEU A 410 20.62 -0.02 -55.77
CA LEU A 410 19.87 -1.03 -56.52
C LEU A 410 18.90 -0.40 -57.53
N GLU A 411 18.28 0.73 -57.20
CA GLU A 411 17.44 1.49 -58.14
C GLU A 411 18.26 2.00 -59.32
N THR A 412 19.47 2.54 -59.08
CA THR A 412 20.36 2.97 -60.18
C THR A 412 20.83 1.80 -61.04
N GLU A 413 21.16 0.66 -60.44
CA GLU A 413 21.56 -0.54 -61.17
C GLU A 413 20.39 -1.12 -61.97
N ASN A 414 19.19 -1.17 -61.40
CA ASN A 414 17.99 -1.60 -62.11
C ASN A 414 17.67 -0.68 -63.29
N HIS A 415 17.84 0.63 -63.12
CA HIS A 415 17.68 1.59 -64.22
C HIS A 415 18.70 1.31 -65.35
N GLN A 416 19.98 1.12 -65.00
CA GLN A 416 21.03 0.78 -65.97
C GLN A 416 20.75 -0.56 -66.68
N LEU A 417 20.28 -1.58 -65.96
CA LEU A 417 19.93 -2.88 -66.54
C LEU A 417 18.72 -2.77 -67.47
N ARG A 418 17.70 -1.98 -67.11
CA ARG A 418 16.56 -1.67 -67.99
C ARG A 418 17.02 -0.93 -69.25
N ASP A 419 17.95 0.00 -69.12
CA ASP A 419 18.52 0.72 -70.27
C ASP A 419 19.32 -0.22 -71.19
N ILE A 420 20.15 -1.11 -70.64
CA ILE A 420 20.90 -2.12 -71.41
C ILE A 420 19.94 -3.10 -72.09
N LEU A 421 18.90 -3.56 -71.38
CA LEU A 421 17.88 -4.43 -71.95
C LEU A 421 17.10 -3.72 -73.07
N GLY A 422 16.76 -2.45 -72.87
CA GLY A 422 16.18 -1.59 -73.90
C GLY A 422 17.08 -1.51 -75.13
N GLN A 423 18.37 -1.22 -74.95
CA GLN A 423 19.36 -1.20 -76.04
C GLN A 423 19.50 -2.55 -76.75
N PHE A 424 19.43 -3.68 -76.02
CA PHE A 424 19.48 -5.01 -76.60
C PHE A 424 18.21 -5.32 -77.42
N ILE A 425 17.03 -4.99 -76.89
CA ILE A 425 15.75 -5.13 -77.61
C ILE A 425 15.76 -4.24 -78.85
N ASP A 426 16.24 -3.01 -78.74
CA ASP A 426 16.42 -2.09 -79.88
C ASP A 426 17.44 -2.65 -80.90
N GLY A 427 18.44 -3.41 -80.46
CA GLY A 427 19.38 -4.08 -81.35
C GLY A 427 18.81 -5.30 -82.09
N VAL A 428 17.77 -5.95 -81.53
CA VAL A 428 17.17 -7.20 -82.07
C VAL A 428 15.86 -6.94 -82.82
N THR A 429 15.13 -5.89 -82.47
CA THR A 429 13.82 -5.55 -83.06
C THR A 429 13.95 -4.39 -84.06
N LEU A 430 13.17 -4.43 -85.14
CA LEU A 430 13.15 -3.38 -86.16
C LEU A 430 11.92 -2.49 -85.96
N SER A 431 12.14 -1.31 -85.38
CA SER A 431 11.11 -0.27 -85.22
C SER A 431 11.58 1.06 -85.85
N PRO A 432 10.65 1.93 -86.30
CA PRO A 432 11.00 3.16 -87.01
C PRO A 432 11.82 4.14 -86.17
N GLU A 433 11.69 4.12 -84.85
CA GLU A 433 12.49 4.95 -83.93
C GLU A 433 13.97 4.51 -83.85
N ILE A 434 14.24 3.22 -84.06
CA ILE A 434 15.60 2.64 -84.07
C ILE A 434 16.31 2.97 -85.38
N LEU A 435 15.57 3.07 -86.49
CA LEU A 435 16.11 3.48 -87.80
C LEU A 435 16.46 4.97 -87.87
N ALA A 436 15.85 5.81 -87.02
CA ALA A 436 16.13 7.24 -86.94
C ALA A 436 17.39 7.56 -86.10
N LYS A 437 17.81 6.66 -85.22
CA LYS A 437 19.03 6.79 -84.40
C LYS A 437 20.24 6.14 -85.11
N PRO A 438 21.48 6.54 -84.80
CA PRO A 438 22.67 5.93 -85.39
C PRO A 438 22.72 4.43 -85.08
N ASN A 439 22.57 3.60 -86.11
CA ASN A 439 22.39 2.17 -85.97
C ASN A 439 23.29 1.39 -86.95
N PRO A 440 23.70 0.15 -86.62
CA PRO A 440 24.54 -0.66 -87.50
C PRO A 440 23.80 -1.20 -88.73
N LEU A 441 22.47 -1.04 -88.79
CA LEU A 441 21.60 -1.54 -89.87
C LEU A 441 21.57 -0.60 -91.09
N LEU A 442 21.86 0.70 -90.92
CA LEU A 442 21.79 1.70 -92.00
C LEU A 442 22.99 2.65 -91.92
N ILE A 443 24.06 2.27 -92.62
CA ILE A 443 25.35 2.97 -92.55
C ILE A 443 25.37 4.10 -93.58
N VAL A 444 25.29 5.34 -93.11
CA VAL A 444 25.40 6.55 -93.95
C VAL A 444 26.77 7.20 -93.70
N ASN A 445 27.55 7.44 -94.76
CA ASN A 445 28.87 8.07 -94.72
C ASN A 445 29.93 7.36 -93.85
N GLY A 446 29.99 6.03 -93.91
CA GLY A 446 31.11 5.25 -93.35
C GLY A 446 31.25 5.26 -91.82
N ARG A 447 30.27 5.79 -91.09
CA ARG A 447 30.27 5.78 -89.62
C ARG A 447 29.59 4.52 -89.11
N VAL A 448 30.41 3.50 -88.80
CA VAL A 448 29.97 2.31 -88.06
C VAL A 448 30.62 2.34 -86.68
N ASN A 449 29.86 2.58 -85.62
CA ASN A 449 30.33 2.32 -84.26
C ASN A 449 30.00 0.85 -83.93
N LEU A 450 30.88 -0.07 -84.36
CA LEU A 450 30.91 -1.42 -83.80
C LEU A 450 31.42 -1.30 -82.37
N ASN A 451 30.51 -1.20 -81.39
CA ASN A 451 30.85 -1.35 -79.99
C ASN A 451 31.30 -2.80 -79.76
N GLN A 452 32.61 -3.05 -79.90
CA GLN A 452 33.26 -4.21 -79.32
C GLN A 452 32.95 -4.20 -77.82
N MET A 453 32.48 -5.35 -77.30
CA MET A 453 32.44 -5.62 -75.86
C MET A 453 33.84 -5.43 -75.28
N GLY A 454 34.14 -4.21 -74.85
CA GLY A 454 35.26 -3.88 -74.00
C GLY A 454 34.67 -3.34 -72.72
N ALA A 455 34.84 -4.08 -71.62
CA ALA A 455 34.69 -3.52 -70.30
C ALA A 455 35.54 -2.25 -70.24
N ARG A 456 34.90 -1.08 -70.28
CA ARG A 456 35.53 0.19 -69.93
C ARG A 456 35.88 0.08 -68.45
N ARG A 457 37.12 -0.34 -68.16
CA ARG A 457 37.78 0.07 -66.92
C ARG A 457 37.82 1.60 -66.97
N ALA A 458 36.99 2.23 -66.14
CA ALA A 458 37.12 3.65 -65.85
C ALA A 458 38.43 3.84 -65.08
N ALA A 459 39.50 4.17 -65.80
CA ALA A 459 40.71 4.73 -65.22
C ALA A 459 40.50 6.23 -65.06
N GLY A 460 40.20 6.62 -63.83
CA GLY A 460 39.98 8.02 -63.43
C GLY A 460 39.49 8.15 -61.99
N ALA A 461 39.85 7.22 -61.10
CA ALA A 461 39.77 7.42 -59.65
C ALA A 461 41.21 7.34 -59.13
N GLY A 462 41.82 8.52 -59.01
CA GLY A 462 43.10 8.66 -58.33
C GLY A 462 42.92 8.25 -56.87
N LEU A 463 43.81 7.34 -56.45
CA LEU A 463 44.47 7.30 -55.15
C LEU A 463 43.80 8.08 -54.00
N LEU A 464 43.31 7.31 -53.01
CA LEU A 464 43.54 7.53 -51.58
C LEU A 464 43.65 9.01 -51.17
N GLY A 465 42.53 9.72 -51.22
CA GLY A 465 42.29 10.85 -50.33
C GLY A 465 41.53 10.32 -49.13
N LYS A 466 42.09 10.52 -47.93
CA LYS A 466 41.41 10.31 -46.65
C LYS A 466 39.96 10.83 -46.73
N PRO A 467 38.99 10.18 -46.07
CA PRO A 467 37.69 10.80 -45.94
C PRO A 467 37.91 12.18 -45.30
N VAL A 468 37.23 13.18 -45.86
CA VAL A 468 36.98 14.44 -45.19
C VAL A 468 35.49 14.41 -45.01
N VAL A 469 35.06 14.19 -43.77
CA VAL A 469 33.70 14.44 -43.32
C VAL A 469 33.31 15.84 -43.79
N GLN A 470 32.40 15.94 -44.76
CA GLN A 470 31.67 17.19 -44.93
C GLN A 470 30.86 17.39 -43.65
N GLU A 471 31.17 18.46 -42.93
CA GLU A 471 30.42 18.96 -41.79
C GLU A 471 28.93 18.99 -42.14
N ALA A 472 28.22 17.92 -41.78
CA ALA A 472 26.80 18.03 -41.51
C ALA A 472 26.72 18.93 -40.29
N GLN A 473 26.20 20.15 -40.48
CA GLN A 473 25.82 21.02 -39.38
C GLN A 473 24.77 20.29 -38.53
N ILE A 474 25.24 19.55 -37.54
CA ILE A 474 24.43 19.05 -36.44
C ILE A 474 24.11 20.28 -35.60
N LYS A 475 22.95 20.87 -35.85
CA LYS A 475 22.33 21.77 -34.86
C LYS A 475 21.94 20.91 -33.67
N PHE A 476 22.80 20.87 -32.66
CA PHE A 476 22.38 20.51 -31.31
C PHE A 476 21.31 21.53 -30.87
N LYS A 477 20.06 21.08 -30.77
CA LYS A 477 19.16 21.67 -29.79
C LYS A 477 19.56 21.08 -28.44
N SER A 478 20.28 21.87 -27.66
CA SER A 478 20.27 21.74 -26.20
C SER A 478 18.83 21.89 -25.68
N PRO A 479 18.51 21.35 -24.48
CA PRO A 479 17.15 21.22 -23.95
C PRO A 479 16.24 22.45 -24.10
#